data_AF-A0A2N2IRB7-F1
#
_entry.id   AF-A0A2N2IRB7-F1
#
_cell.length_a   1.000
_cell.length_b   1.000
_cell.length_c   1.000
_cell.angle_alpha   90.00
_cell.angle_beta   90.00
_cell.angle_gamma   90.00
#
_symmetry.space_group_name_H-M   'P 1'
#
loop_
_entity.id
_entity.type
_entity.pdbx_description
1 polymer ?
#
loop_
_entity_poly.entity_id
_entity_poly.type
_entity_poly.pdbx_seq_one_letter_code
_entity_poly.pdbx_strand_id
1 'polypeptide(L)'
;MLLLAAVLSFVVTSCGGYVARGRRLYHEGRYIESAEVLQRHEQDLNAEPPKRQAEYATYRGLSMLVLGNYPEAHRWMLQAYTIEQRHPGVMQPTWRRDLDQGWRQLQTHMQVQPQWLVVRPPPP
;
A
#
# COMPACT_ATOMS: atom_id res chain seq x y z
N MET A 1 -46.64 9.51 -18.93
CA MET A 1 -45.60 10.55 -18.85
C MET A 1 -44.62 10.17 -17.75
N LEU A 2 -43.35 10.11 -18.11
CA LEU A 2 -42.18 9.78 -17.30
C LEU A 2 -42.11 10.52 -15.96
N LEU A 3 -41.83 9.81 -14.87
CA LEU A 3 -41.16 10.38 -13.69
C LEU A 3 -39.98 9.47 -13.33
N LEU A 4 -38.84 9.77 -13.96
CA LEU A 4 -37.52 9.32 -13.56
C LEU A 4 -37.24 9.85 -12.14
N ALA A 5 -37.33 9.01 -11.12
CA ALA A 5 -36.75 9.31 -9.82
C ALA A 5 -35.27 8.91 -9.86
N ALA A 6 -34.44 9.89 -10.22
CA ALA A 6 -32.99 9.79 -10.18
C ALA A 6 -32.53 9.47 -8.75
N VAL A 7 -32.05 8.24 -8.54
CA VAL A 7 -31.34 7.86 -7.31
C VAL A 7 -30.00 8.58 -7.34
N LEU A 8 -29.90 9.65 -6.56
CA LEU A 8 -28.68 10.43 -6.38
C LEU A 8 -27.59 9.56 -5.74
N SER A 9 -26.61 9.19 -6.55
CA SER A 9 -25.33 8.63 -6.12
C SER A 9 -24.60 9.65 -5.23
N PHE A 10 -24.62 9.44 -3.92
CA PHE A 10 -23.73 10.11 -2.98
C PHE A 10 -22.31 9.57 -3.17
N VAL A 11 -21.56 10.15 -4.13
CA VAL A 11 -20.10 9.98 -4.15
C VAL A 11 -19.52 10.95 -3.14
N VAL A 12 -19.40 10.50 -1.89
CA VAL A 12 -18.63 11.20 -0.87
C VAL A 12 -17.16 11.10 -1.28
N THR A 13 -16.69 12.05 -2.08
CA THR A 13 -15.26 12.28 -2.32
C THR A 13 -14.66 12.88 -1.05
N SER A 14 -14.40 12.05 -0.05
CA SER A 14 -13.60 12.49 1.10
C SER A 14 -12.26 12.99 0.56
N CYS A 15 -11.89 14.23 0.87
CA CYS A 15 -10.66 14.91 0.41
C CYS A 15 -9.33 14.18 0.75
N GLY A 16 -9.37 13.00 1.37
CA GLY A 16 -8.20 12.15 1.64
C GLY A 16 -7.69 11.34 0.44
N GLY A 17 -8.46 11.19 -0.64
CA GLY A 17 -8.08 10.31 -1.75
C GLY A 17 -8.03 8.82 -1.35
N TYR A 18 -7.85 7.94 -2.34
CA TYR A 18 -7.91 6.49 -2.12
C TYR A 18 -6.75 5.95 -1.26
N VAL A 19 -5.56 6.55 -1.36
CA VAL A 19 -4.37 6.13 -0.59
C VAL A 19 -4.55 6.40 0.90
N ALA A 20 -4.99 7.61 1.29
CA ALA A 20 -5.22 7.90 2.70
C ALA A 20 -6.38 7.06 3.28
N ARG A 21 -7.38 6.71 2.45
CA ARG A 21 -8.43 5.76 2.83
C ARG A 21 -7.86 4.36 3.06
N GLY A 22 -7.00 3.85 2.18
CA GLY A 22 -6.32 2.57 2.36
C GLY A 22 -5.49 2.53 3.64
N ARG A 23 -4.66 3.57 3.86
CA ARG A 23 -3.89 3.72 5.11
C ARG A 23 -4.80 3.71 6.34
N ARG A 24 -5.91 4.45 6.33
CA ARG A 24 -6.86 4.47 7.45
C ARG A 24 -7.45 3.07 7.72
N LEU A 25 -7.90 2.38 6.67
CA LEU A 25 -8.43 1.02 6.78
C LEU A 25 -7.39 0.05 7.36
N TYR A 26 -6.12 0.17 6.95
CA TYR A 26 -5.04 -0.62 7.54
C TYR A 26 -4.90 -0.40 9.05
N HIS A 27 -4.89 0.87 9.49
CA HIS A 27 -4.80 1.20 10.93
C HIS A 27 -6.05 0.80 11.72
N GLU A 28 -7.21 0.70 11.07
CA GLU A 28 -8.45 0.16 11.64
C GLU A 28 -8.48 -1.38 11.70
N GLY A 29 -7.43 -2.08 11.24
CA GLY A 29 -7.39 -3.54 11.19
C GLY A 29 -8.17 -4.17 10.02
N ARG A 30 -8.65 -3.33 9.09
CA ARG A 30 -9.46 -3.73 7.93
C ARG A 30 -8.59 -4.00 6.71
N TYR A 31 -7.76 -5.04 6.82
CA TYR A 31 -6.68 -5.30 5.88
C TYR A 31 -7.14 -5.70 4.48
N ILE A 32 -8.26 -6.44 4.37
CA ILE A 32 -8.86 -6.81 3.08
C ILE A 32 -9.34 -5.55 2.38
N GLU A 33 -10.12 -4.72 3.06
CA GLU A 33 -10.65 -3.49 2.46
C GLU A 33 -9.56 -2.47 2.14
N SER A 34 -8.50 -2.41 2.95
CA SER A 34 -7.29 -1.66 2.65
C SER A 34 -6.66 -2.13 1.33
N ALA A 35 -6.45 -3.44 1.18
CA ALA A 35 -5.89 -4.00 -0.05
C ALA A 35 -6.79 -3.72 -1.27
N GLU A 36 -8.09 -3.92 -1.14
CA GLU A 36 -9.05 -3.72 -2.24
C GLU A 36 -9.19 -2.26 -2.67
N VAL A 37 -9.21 -1.32 -1.73
CA VAL A 37 -9.31 0.11 -2.10
C VAL A 37 -8.03 0.58 -2.78
N LEU A 38 -6.87 0.08 -2.36
CA LEU A 38 -5.60 0.41 -2.99
C LEU A 38 -5.54 -0.21 -4.40
N GLN A 39 -5.79 -1.51 -4.52
CA GLN A 39 -5.69 -2.23 -5.79
C GLN A 39 -6.60 -1.66 -6.89
N ARG A 40 -7.82 -1.20 -6.56
CA ARG A 40 -8.75 -0.60 -7.52
C ARG A 40 -8.20 0.63 -8.25
N HIS A 41 -7.21 1.29 -7.67
CA HIS A 41 -6.59 2.50 -8.21
C HIS A 41 -5.11 2.28 -8.58
N GLU A 42 -4.65 1.02 -8.66
CA GLU A 42 -3.25 0.70 -8.96
C GLU A 42 -2.83 1.20 -10.35
N GLN A 43 -3.76 1.18 -11.32
CA GLN A 43 -3.51 1.66 -12.69
C GLN A 43 -3.19 3.16 -12.75
N ASP A 44 -3.69 3.95 -11.79
CA ASP A 44 -3.51 5.40 -11.73
C ASP A 44 -2.19 5.78 -11.01
N LEU A 45 -1.57 4.81 -10.32
CA LEU A 45 -0.45 5.05 -9.41
C LEU A 45 0.74 5.73 -10.07
N ASN A 46 1.06 5.36 -11.33
CA ASN A 46 2.20 5.91 -12.04
C ASN A 46 2.05 7.41 -12.36
N ALA A 47 0.83 7.94 -12.38
CA ALA A 47 0.55 9.36 -12.58
C ALA A 47 0.59 10.16 -11.27
N GLU A 48 0.61 9.49 -10.11
CA GLU A 48 0.62 10.14 -8.80
C GLU A 48 2.02 10.65 -8.43
N PRO A 49 2.14 11.69 -7.57
CA PRO A 49 3.45 12.19 -7.15
C PRO A 49 4.21 11.15 -6.30
N PRO A 50 5.56 11.18 -6.28
CA PRO A 50 6.38 10.19 -5.58
C PRO A 50 5.98 9.95 -4.12
N LYS A 51 5.62 11.01 -3.40
CA LYS A 51 5.12 10.92 -2.02
C LYS A 51 3.90 10.00 -1.88
N ARG A 52 2.93 10.11 -2.79
CA ARG A 52 1.72 9.28 -2.78
C ARG A 52 2.01 7.87 -3.27
N GLN A 53 2.91 7.71 -4.24
CA GLN A 53 3.39 6.39 -4.65
C GLN A 53 4.07 5.64 -3.49
N ALA A 54 4.88 6.34 -2.69
CA ALA A 54 5.52 5.78 -1.50
C ALA A 54 4.48 5.35 -0.45
N GLU A 55 3.51 6.22 -0.13
CA GLU A 55 2.43 5.89 0.82
C GLU A 55 1.62 4.68 0.34
N TYR A 56 1.25 4.65 -0.94
CA TYR A 56 0.55 3.51 -1.55
C TYR A 56 1.34 2.23 -1.38
N ALA A 57 2.62 2.23 -1.80
CA ALA A 57 3.47 1.05 -1.79
C ALA A 57 3.68 0.53 -0.36
N THR A 58 3.87 1.41 0.62
CA THR A 58 3.94 1.05 2.04
C THR A 58 2.68 0.33 2.50
N TYR A 59 1.50 0.92 2.35
CA TYR A 59 0.27 0.35 2.93
C TYR A 59 -0.28 -0.83 2.11
N ARG A 60 -0.03 -0.89 0.79
CA ARG A 60 -0.32 -2.07 -0.03
C ARG A 60 0.55 -3.24 0.41
N GLY A 61 1.85 -3.02 0.60
CA GLY A 61 2.79 -4.03 1.07
C GLY A 61 2.45 -4.53 2.48
N LEU A 62 2.18 -3.63 3.42
CA LEU A 62 1.79 -3.98 4.79
C LEU A 62 0.47 -4.77 4.84
N SER A 63 -0.52 -4.39 4.02
CA SER A 63 -1.78 -5.15 3.95
C SER A 63 -1.53 -6.57 3.44
N MET A 64 -0.66 -6.74 2.43
CA MET A 64 -0.28 -8.07 1.91
C MET A 64 0.50 -8.91 2.91
N LEU A 65 1.35 -8.28 3.72
CA LEU A 65 2.06 -8.97 4.79
C LEU A 65 1.07 -9.59 5.79
N VAL A 66 0.11 -8.79 6.27
CA VAL A 66 -0.87 -9.29 7.26
C VAL A 66 -1.79 -10.35 6.66
N LEU A 67 -2.10 -10.25 5.37
CA LEU A 67 -2.91 -11.24 4.65
C LEU A 67 -2.11 -12.49 4.22
N GLY A 68 -0.82 -12.59 4.58
CA GLY A 68 0.02 -13.75 4.29
C GLY A 68 0.49 -13.85 2.83
N ASN A 69 0.23 -12.82 2.02
CA ASN A 69 0.73 -12.74 0.64
C ASN A 69 2.14 -12.13 0.63
N TYR A 70 3.10 -12.91 1.11
CA TYR A 70 4.49 -12.47 1.26
C TYR A 70 5.17 -12.03 -0.05
N PRO A 71 4.94 -12.68 -1.22
CA PRO A 71 5.51 -12.21 -2.48
C PRO A 71 5.04 -10.80 -2.87
N GLU A 72 3.74 -10.51 -2.73
CA GLU A 72 3.24 -9.15 -3.00
C GLU A 72 3.70 -8.15 -1.95
N ALA A 73 3.75 -8.56 -0.67
CA ALA A 73 4.28 -7.72 0.40
C ALA A 73 5.71 -7.27 0.08
N HIS A 74 6.58 -8.21 -0.31
CA HIS A 74 7.95 -7.96 -0.70
C HIS A 74 8.04 -6.98 -1.87
N ARG A 75 7.30 -7.25 -2.95
CA ARG A 75 7.27 -6.40 -4.15
C ARG A 75 6.96 -4.94 -3.80
N TRP A 76 5.90 -4.72 -3.02
CA TRP A 76 5.45 -3.38 -2.69
C TRP A 76 6.34 -2.66 -1.69
N MET A 77 6.83 -3.36 -0.67
CA MET A 77 7.73 -2.75 0.31
C MET A 77 9.07 -2.38 -0.35
N LEU A 78 9.60 -3.22 -1.24
CA LEU A 78 10.80 -2.89 -2.02
C LEU A 78 10.58 -1.67 -2.94
N GLN A 79 9.40 -1.56 -3.54
CA GLN A 79 9.01 -0.37 -4.32
C GLN A 79 9.01 0.89 -3.44
N ALA A 80 8.46 0.83 -2.22
CA ALA A 80 8.45 1.95 -1.29
C ALA A 80 9.88 2.42 -0.92
N TYR A 81 10.79 1.48 -0.62
CA TYR A 81 12.20 1.77 -0.40
C TYR A 81 12.88 2.39 -1.63
N THR A 82 12.58 1.86 -2.82
CA THR A 82 13.15 2.36 -4.08
C THR A 82 12.71 3.80 -4.36
N ILE A 83 11.47 4.16 -4.05
CA ILE A 83 10.96 5.53 -4.21
C ILE A 83 11.68 6.48 -3.26
N GLU A 84 11.85 6.11 -1.98
CA GLU A 84 12.59 6.93 -1.00
C GLU A 84 14.07 7.08 -1.40
N GLN A 85 14.70 6.02 -1.94
CA GLN A 85 16.07 6.10 -2.43
C GLN A 85 16.21 7.07 -3.62
N ARG A 86 15.24 7.06 -4.55
CA ARG A 86 15.23 7.95 -5.73
C ARG A 86 14.84 9.38 -5.38
N HIS A 87 14.01 9.55 -4.35
CA HIS A 87 13.51 10.84 -3.89
C HIS A 87 13.66 10.95 -2.36
N PRO A 88 14.87 11.24 -1.86
CA PRO A 88 15.10 11.31 -0.42
C PRO A 88 14.17 12.30 0.28
N GLY A 89 13.55 11.87 1.39
CA GLY A 89 12.67 12.69 2.21
C GLY A 89 11.22 12.77 1.73
N VAL A 90 10.80 12.02 0.70
CA VAL A 90 9.38 12.00 0.28
C VAL A 90 8.51 11.19 1.24
N MET A 91 9.07 10.19 1.90
CA MET A 91 8.36 9.35 2.85
C MET A 91 8.19 10.05 4.20
N GLN A 92 6.95 10.08 4.71
CA GLN A 92 6.74 10.60 6.07
C GLN A 92 7.38 9.67 7.12
N PRO A 93 7.89 10.21 8.24
CA PRO A 93 8.53 9.41 9.28
C PRO A 93 7.66 8.27 9.83
N THR A 94 6.34 8.47 9.90
CA THR A 94 5.39 7.42 10.31
C THR A 94 5.36 6.27 9.32
N TRP A 95 5.25 6.55 8.03
CA TRP A 95 5.22 5.52 6.98
C TRP A 95 6.54 4.76 6.91
N ARG A 96 7.66 5.48 7.12
CA ARG A 96 8.99 4.86 7.16
C ARG A 96 9.10 3.87 8.32
N ARG A 97 8.65 4.27 9.52
CA ARG A 97 8.63 3.36 10.68
C ARG A 97 7.75 2.14 10.44
N ASP A 98 6.54 2.34 9.90
CA ASP A 98 5.61 1.25 9.58
C ASP A 98 6.24 0.29 8.56
N LEU A 99 6.85 0.83 7.50
CA LEU A 99 7.56 0.07 6.46
C LEU A 99 8.71 -0.75 7.03
N ASP A 100 9.58 -0.12 7.83
CA ASP A 100 10.74 -0.79 8.43
C ASP A 100 10.33 -1.90 9.40
N GLN A 101 9.24 -1.72 10.14
CA GLN A 101 8.67 -2.77 10.99
C GLN A 101 8.12 -3.93 10.15
N GLY A 102 7.29 -3.63 9.15
CA GLY A 102 6.73 -4.64 8.26
C GLY A 102 7.81 -5.43 7.52
N TRP A 103 8.88 -4.75 7.09
CA TRP A 103 9.99 -5.38 6.41
C TRP A 103 10.71 -6.42 7.27
N ARG A 104 11.00 -6.10 8.54
CA ARG A 104 11.60 -7.06 9.49
C ARG A 104 10.71 -8.28 9.68
N GLN A 105 9.40 -8.08 9.85
CA GLN A 105 8.45 -9.18 10.00
C GLN A 105 8.40 -10.04 8.73
N LEU A 106 8.35 -9.42 7.55
CA LEU A 106 8.36 -10.12 6.28
C LEU A 106 9.60 -11.01 6.13
N GLN A 107 10.79 -10.48 6.44
CA GLN A 107 12.04 -11.23 6.37
C GLN A 107 12.00 -12.50 7.24
N THR A 108 11.41 -12.43 8.44
CA THR A 108 11.26 -13.61 9.30
C THR A 108 10.40 -14.69 8.64
N HIS A 109 9.23 -14.33 8.10
CA HIS A 109 8.35 -15.32 7.43
C HIS A 109 9.00 -15.93 6.19
N MET A 110 9.70 -15.09 5.45
CA MET A 110 10.39 -15.44 4.23
C MET A 110 11.58 -16.38 4.47
N GLN A 111 12.36 -16.19 5.53
CA GLN A 111 13.45 -17.11 5.89
C GLN A 111 12.94 -18.52 6.24
N VAL A 112 11.77 -18.61 6.87
CA VAL A 112 11.13 -19.87 7.26
C VAL A 112 10.49 -20.59 6.05
N GLN A 113 10.11 -19.85 5.00
CA GLN A 113 9.47 -20.39 3.79
C GLN A 113 10.24 -19.98 2.53
N PRO A 114 11.39 -20.62 2.21
CA PRO A 114 12.39 -20.13 1.26
C PRO A 114 12.00 -20.15 -0.24
N GLN A 115 10.75 -20.44 -0.59
CA GLN A 115 10.29 -20.53 -1.99
C GLN A 115 10.40 -19.23 -2.80
N TRP A 116 10.79 -18.09 -2.20
CA TRP A 116 10.91 -16.77 -2.83
C TRP A 116 12.38 -16.29 -3.06
N LEU A 117 13.39 -17.11 -2.76
CA LEU A 117 14.84 -16.81 -2.73
C LEU A 117 15.47 -16.18 -4.01
N VAL A 118 14.70 -15.85 -5.03
CA VAL A 118 15.16 -15.25 -6.28
C VAL A 118 15.21 -13.71 -6.23
N VAL A 119 14.58 -13.05 -5.24
CA VAL A 119 14.49 -11.58 -5.20
C VAL A 119 15.48 -10.97 -4.18
N ARG A 120 16.38 -10.10 -4.65
CA ARG A 120 17.42 -9.45 -3.82
C ARG A 120 16.83 -8.63 -2.65
N PRO A 121 17.52 -8.57 -1.49
CA PRO A 121 17.13 -7.71 -0.38
C PRO A 121 17.30 -6.21 -0.73
N PRO A 122 16.54 -5.31 -0.07
CA PRO A 122 16.66 -3.86 -0.22
C PRO A 122 18.01 -3.37 0.33
N PRO A 123 18.46 -2.18 -0.11
CA PRO A 123 19.70 -1.59 0.39
C PRO A 123 19.64 -1.31 1.90
N PRO A 124 20.80 -1.35 2.59
CA PRO A 124 20.91 -1.07 4.02
C PRO A 124 20.49 0.36 4.39
#